data_AF-A0ABC9C5F3-F1
#
_entry.id   AF-A0ABC9C5F3-F1
#
_cell.length_a   1.000
_cell.length_b   1.000
_cell.length_c   1.000
_cell.angle_alpha   90.00
_cell.angle_beta   90.00
_cell.angle_gamma   90.00
#
_symmetry.space_group_name_H-M   'P 1'
#
loop_
_entity.id
_entity.type
_entity.pdbx_description
1 polymer ?
#
loop_
_entity_poly.entity_id
_entity_poly.type
_entity_poly.pdbx_seq_one_letter_code
_entity_poly.pdbx_strand_id
1 'polypeptide(L)'
;MDLHRNGTNGSCPSSCGPLTDYCIPDYILKPDSEPVIVDNAPSCPVVVFINSRSGGQLGSGLIKTYRELLNEAQVFDLSEEAPDKVLHRLYCNFEKLKSNGDRLAIQIQKSLRLIVAGGDGTASWLLGVVSDLKLSHPPPVATVPLGTGNNLPFSFGWGKRNPATDQAAVKSFLGQVKGAREMNIDSWHIIMRMRIPQEGPCDPIAPLDLPHSLHAFHRVSDCDSLNVEGYHTFRGGFWNYFSMGMDAQVSYEFHSERKRNPEKFKNQLTNQSTYAKLGLKQGWFAASLTHPSSRNIAQLAKVKIMKRPGGLWEELKIPRSIRSIICLNLPSFSGGLNPWGTPGTRKVQDRDLTAPYVDDGLIEVVGFRDAWHGLVLLAPNGHGTRLAQVKTTLLRISVWYTAPKFKITDGVSLAGPPNPFRVPQRSSRAHVHEDRR
;
A
#
# COMPACT_ATOMS: atom_id res chain seq x y z
N MET A 1 -50.67 -34.87 42.18
CA MET A 1 -51.05 -33.91 41.11
C MET A 1 -50.17 -32.67 41.31
N ASP A 2 -48.88 -32.69 41.01
CA ASP A 2 -48.20 -33.08 39.76
C ASP A 2 -48.54 -32.17 38.57
N LEU A 3 -47.53 -31.43 38.10
CA LEU A 3 -47.29 -31.13 36.69
C LEU A 3 -45.82 -30.68 36.55
N HIS A 4 -45.11 -31.20 35.54
CA HIS A 4 -43.66 -31.08 35.45
C HIS A 4 -43.16 -29.67 35.08
N ARG A 5 -42.03 -29.27 35.66
CA ARG A 5 -41.09 -28.34 35.01
C ARG A 5 -40.09 -29.15 34.18
N ASN A 6 -40.31 -29.23 32.87
CA ASN A 6 -39.30 -29.79 31.97
C ASN A 6 -38.06 -28.90 31.94
N GLY A 7 -36.89 -29.46 32.25
CA GLY A 7 -35.61 -28.80 32.04
C GLY A 7 -35.21 -28.87 30.57
N THR A 8 -35.18 -27.73 29.87
CA THR A 8 -34.54 -27.63 28.56
C THR A 8 -33.04 -27.50 28.75
N ASN A 9 -32.28 -28.54 28.44
CA ASN A 9 -30.82 -28.52 28.46
C ASN A 9 -30.29 -27.43 27.51
N GLY A 10 -29.75 -26.36 28.08
CA GLY A 10 -28.98 -25.36 27.33
C GLY A 10 -27.65 -25.98 26.90
N SER A 11 -27.62 -26.59 25.71
CA SER A 11 -26.37 -27.05 25.10
C SER A 11 -25.46 -25.85 24.86
N CYS A 12 -24.35 -25.77 25.58
CA CYS A 12 -23.30 -24.79 25.30
C CYS A 12 -22.92 -24.84 23.81
N PRO A 13 -22.71 -23.69 23.14
CA PRO A 13 -22.07 -23.69 21.83
C PRO A 13 -20.74 -24.43 21.95
N SER A 14 -20.56 -25.47 21.14
CA SER A 14 -19.34 -26.28 21.16
C SER A 14 -18.11 -25.41 20.88
N SER A 15 -16.99 -25.73 21.51
CA SER A 15 -15.71 -25.10 21.21
C SER A 15 -15.43 -25.23 19.72
N CYS A 16 -15.45 -24.11 19.00
CA CYS A 16 -15.22 -24.08 17.56
C CYS A 16 -13.84 -24.67 17.27
N GLY A 17 -13.82 -25.84 16.62
CA GLY A 17 -12.60 -26.35 16.01
C GLY A 17 -12.14 -25.44 14.86
N PRO A 18 -10.97 -25.74 14.26
CA PRO A 18 -10.44 -24.98 13.14
C PRO A 18 -11.45 -24.85 12.01
N LEU A 19 -11.47 -23.68 11.35
CA LEU A 19 -12.41 -23.40 10.26
C LEU A 19 -11.98 -24.16 8.99
N THR A 20 -12.43 -25.42 8.87
CA THR A 20 -12.01 -26.39 7.83
C THR A 20 -12.06 -25.87 6.39
N ASP A 21 -12.98 -24.96 6.09
CA ASP A 21 -13.08 -24.22 4.83
C ASP A 21 -11.79 -23.49 4.42
N TYR A 22 -10.93 -23.12 5.38
CA TYR A 22 -9.78 -22.24 5.20
C TYR A 22 -8.45 -22.86 5.64
N CYS A 23 -8.48 -24.00 6.34
CA CYS A 23 -7.30 -24.63 6.92
C CYS A 23 -6.42 -25.32 5.87
N ILE A 24 -5.10 -25.10 5.95
CA ILE A 24 -4.11 -25.72 5.07
C ILE A 24 -3.30 -26.75 5.91
N PRO A 25 -3.09 -27.98 5.41
CA PRO A 25 -2.24 -29.00 6.06
C PRO A 25 -0.81 -28.51 6.34
N ASP A 26 -0.25 -28.89 7.49
CA ASP A 26 1.08 -28.44 7.93
C ASP A 26 2.19 -28.74 6.91
N TYR A 27 2.21 -29.93 6.30
CA TYR A 27 3.26 -30.34 5.37
C TYR A 27 3.36 -29.47 4.09
N ILE A 28 2.31 -28.70 3.77
CA ILE A 28 2.29 -27.73 2.67
C ILE A 28 2.97 -26.42 3.09
N LEU A 29 2.83 -26.04 4.36
CA LEU A 29 3.34 -24.80 4.95
C LEU A 29 4.77 -24.94 5.52
N LYS A 30 5.07 -26.14 6.03
CA LYS A 30 6.31 -26.57 6.69
C LYS A 30 6.88 -27.78 5.91
N PRO A 31 7.93 -27.60 5.08
CA PRO A 31 8.45 -28.66 4.20
C PRO A 31 8.96 -29.93 4.89
N ASP A 32 9.17 -29.87 6.21
CA ASP A 32 9.74 -30.91 7.08
C ASP A 32 8.68 -31.62 7.96
N SER A 33 7.40 -31.27 7.84
CA SER A 33 6.29 -31.93 8.56
C SER A 33 5.77 -33.16 7.79
N GLU A 34 5.31 -34.17 8.52
CA GLU A 34 4.85 -35.43 7.92
C GLU A 34 3.60 -35.22 7.01
N PRO A 35 3.53 -35.86 5.82
CA PRO A 35 2.35 -35.77 4.97
C PRO A 35 1.11 -36.37 5.62
N VAL A 36 0.01 -35.61 5.62
CA VAL A 36 -1.29 -36.05 6.16
C VAL A 36 -2.25 -36.27 4.99
N ILE A 37 -2.89 -37.45 4.96
CA ILE A 37 -3.96 -37.74 4.00
C ILE A 37 -5.20 -36.92 4.40
N VAL A 38 -5.67 -36.06 3.50
CA VAL A 38 -6.89 -35.26 3.66
C VAL A 38 -7.72 -35.39 2.39
N ASP A 39 -8.96 -35.88 2.51
CA ASP A 39 -9.77 -36.32 1.37
C ASP A 39 -10.20 -35.19 0.41
N ASN A 40 -10.28 -33.96 0.91
CA ASN A 40 -10.78 -32.80 0.17
C ASN A 40 -9.95 -31.56 0.45
N ALA A 41 -9.75 -30.72 -0.56
CA ALA A 41 -9.16 -29.41 -0.39
C ALA A 41 -10.11 -28.46 0.38
N PRO A 42 -9.57 -27.54 1.21
CA PRO A 42 -10.34 -26.40 1.73
C PRO A 42 -10.96 -25.60 0.58
N SER A 43 -12.16 -25.06 0.78
CA SER A 43 -12.87 -24.31 -0.27
C SER A 43 -12.36 -22.87 -0.46
N CYS A 44 -11.60 -22.35 0.51
CA CYS A 44 -11.01 -21.02 0.53
C CYS A 44 -9.72 -21.00 1.38
N PRO A 45 -8.65 -21.73 1.00
CA PRO A 45 -7.41 -21.76 1.76
C PRO A 45 -6.81 -20.35 1.90
N VAL A 46 -6.40 -19.98 3.13
CA VAL A 46 -5.80 -18.67 3.41
C VAL A 46 -4.39 -18.77 3.99
N VAL A 47 -3.55 -17.79 3.69
CA VAL A 47 -2.35 -17.47 4.47
C VAL A 47 -2.44 -16.01 4.94
N VAL A 48 -2.19 -15.79 6.23
CA VAL A 48 -2.46 -14.54 6.93
C VAL A 48 -1.16 -13.90 7.38
N PHE A 49 -0.90 -12.70 6.89
CA PHE A 49 0.24 -11.86 7.25
C PHE A 49 -0.23 -10.69 8.11
N ILE A 50 0.25 -10.57 9.34
CA ILE A 50 -0.19 -9.53 10.28
C ILE A 50 1.03 -8.75 10.73
N ASN A 51 0.95 -7.43 10.83
CA ASN A 51 1.99 -6.62 11.47
C ASN A 51 1.56 -6.35 12.92
N SER A 52 2.14 -7.06 13.89
CA SER A 52 1.78 -6.96 15.32
C SER A 52 1.78 -5.52 15.87
N ARG A 53 2.69 -4.68 15.35
CA ARG A 53 2.88 -3.27 15.74
C ARG A 53 1.87 -2.30 15.10
N SER A 54 1.01 -2.79 14.22
CA SER A 54 0.00 -2.00 13.52
C SER A 54 -1.30 -1.85 14.33
N GLY A 55 -2.23 -1.02 13.83
CA GLY A 55 -3.55 -0.79 14.43
C GLY A 55 -3.57 -0.11 15.80
N GLY A 56 -2.41 0.23 16.37
CA GLY A 56 -2.29 0.68 17.76
C GLY A 56 -1.99 -0.46 18.75
N GLN A 57 -1.27 -1.51 18.30
CA GLN A 57 -1.03 -2.79 19.00
C GLN A 57 -2.21 -3.78 18.92
N LEU A 58 -3.22 -3.52 18.08
CA LEU A 58 -4.30 -4.48 17.79
C LEU A 58 -3.80 -5.71 16.98
N GLY A 59 -2.65 -5.60 16.32
CA GLY A 59 -2.09 -6.69 15.51
C GLY A 59 -1.75 -7.96 16.30
N SER A 60 -1.24 -7.84 17.53
CA SER A 60 -0.95 -9.00 18.39
C SER A 60 -2.22 -9.74 18.84
N GLY A 61 -3.30 -9.00 19.12
CA GLY A 61 -4.62 -9.58 19.37
C GLY A 61 -5.14 -10.36 18.16
N LEU A 62 -5.05 -9.78 16.96
CA LEU A 62 -5.42 -10.47 15.73
C LEU A 62 -4.55 -11.72 15.47
N ILE A 63 -3.24 -11.68 15.70
CA ILE A 63 -2.38 -12.88 15.54
C ILE A 63 -2.88 -14.01 16.42
N LYS A 64 -3.13 -13.77 17.71
CA LYS A 64 -3.68 -14.78 18.61
C LYS A 64 -5.01 -15.35 18.08
N THR A 65 -5.97 -14.48 17.74
CA THR A 65 -7.31 -14.90 17.32
C THR A 65 -7.35 -15.57 15.94
N TYR A 66 -6.46 -15.22 15.00
CA TYR A 66 -6.30 -15.99 13.76
C TYR A 66 -5.65 -17.36 14.03
N ARG A 67 -4.67 -17.46 14.94
CA ARG A 67 -4.05 -18.74 15.35
C ARG A 67 -4.98 -19.65 16.17
N GLU A 68 -6.02 -19.10 16.81
CA GLU A 68 -7.09 -19.88 17.46
C GLU A 68 -8.11 -20.48 16.46
N LEU A 69 -8.22 -19.91 15.25
CA LEU A 69 -9.27 -20.25 14.27
C LEU A 69 -8.77 -20.96 13.02
N LEU A 70 -7.48 -20.83 12.73
CA LEU A 70 -6.74 -21.48 11.65
C LEU A 70 -5.60 -22.31 12.24
N ASN A 71 -4.75 -22.91 11.40
CA ASN A 71 -3.47 -23.45 11.86
C ASN A 71 -2.50 -22.30 12.20
N GLU A 72 -1.71 -22.44 13.27
CA GLU A 72 -0.62 -21.49 13.58
C GLU A 72 0.35 -21.31 12.40
N ALA A 73 0.61 -22.38 11.65
CA ALA A 73 1.43 -22.36 10.44
C ALA A 73 0.90 -21.46 9.31
N GLN A 74 -0.35 -20.98 9.39
CA GLN A 74 -0.96 -20.08 8.41
C GLN A 74 -0.82 -18.60 8.79
N VAL A 75 -0.30 -18.25 9.98
CA VAL A 75 -0.42 -16.90 10.56
C VAL A 75 0.94 -16.32 10.98
N PHE A 76 1.51 -15.48 10.12
CA PHE A 76 2.86 -14.92 10.23
C PHE A 76 2.84 -13.48 10.79
N ASP A 77 3.65 -13.18 11.82
CA ASP A 77 3.94 -11.78 12.18
C ASP A 77 5.03 -11.22 11.25
N LEU A 78 4.67 -10.19 10.50
CA LEU A 78 5.56 -9.39 9.66
C LEU A 78 6.60 -8.58 10.45
N SER A 79 6.54 -8.61 11.80
CA SER A 79 7.60 -8.12 12.68
C SER A 79 8.62 -9.19 13.10
N GLU A 80 8.35 -10.47 12.79
CA GLU A 80 9.20 -11.64 13.06
C GLU A 80 9.80 -12.21 11.76
N GLU A 81 8.97 -12.49 10.75
CA GLU A 81 9.41 -13.00 9.44
C GLU A 81 8.89 -12.15 8.27
N ALA A 82 9.78 -11.89 7.31
CA ALA A 82 9.48 -11.13 6.10
C ALA A 82 8.68 -11.99 5.09
N PRO A 83 7.69 -11.43 4.37
CA PRO A 83 6.77 -12.18 3.53
C PRO A 83 7.43 -12.74 2.26
N ASP A 84 8.56 -12.16 1.82
CA ASP A 84 9.42 -12.75 0.80
C ASP A 84 9.93 -14.13 1.21
N LYS A 85 10.49 -14.28 2.42
CA LYS A 85 10.95 -15.57 2.96
C LYS A 85 9.80 -16.59 3.07
N VAL A 86 8.66 -16.15 3.61
CA VAL A 86 7.46 -17.00 3.76
C VAL A 86 6.95 -17.48 2.41
N LEU A 87 6.73 -16.56 1.46
CA LEU A 87 6.16 -16.90 0.15
C LEU A 87 7.16 -17.67 -0.73
N HIS A 88 8.46 -17.36 -0.70
CA HIS A 88 9.46 -18.20 -1.37
C HIS A 88 9.47 -19.63 -0.82
N ARG A 89 9.46 -19.81 0.52
CA ARG A 89 9.38 -21.15 1.14
C ARG A 89 8.11 -21.89 0.70
N LEU A 90 6.96 -21.22 0.77
CA LEU A 90 5.66 -21.78 0.42
C LEU A 90 5.58 -22.19 -1.05
N TYR A 91 5.97 -21.31 -2.00
CA TYR A 91 5.90 -21.61 -3.42
C TYR A 91 6.95 -22.63 -3.89
N CYS A 92 8.15 -22.64 -3.31
CA CYS A 92 9.10 -23.74 -3.54
C CYS A 92 8.54 -25.09 -3.04
N ASN A 93 7.82 -25.11 -1.92
CA ASN A 93 7.19 -26.35 -1.43
C ASN A 93 6.00 -26.77 -2.29
N PHE A 94 5.16 -25.84 -2.77
CA PHE A 94 4.10 -26.17 -3.74
C PHE A 94 4.66 -26.82 -5.00
N GLU A 95 5.72 -26.28 -5.60
CA GLU A 95 6.31 -26.86 -6.82
C GLU A 95 7.01 -28.21 -6.56
N LYS A 96 7.62 -28.42 -5.37
CA LYS A 96 8.12 -29.73 -4.91
C LYS A 96 6.99 -30.76 -4.81
N LEU A 97 5.91 -30.44 -4.09
CA LEU A 97 4.78 -31.35 -3.87
C LEU A 97 4.04 -31.68 -5.18
N LYS A 98 3.81 -30.67 -6.01
CA LYS A 98 3.27 -30.79 -7.38
C LYS A 98 4.13 -31.68 -8.28
N SER A 99 5.46 -31.58 -8.20
CA SER A 99 6.38 -32.47 -8.92
C SER A 99 6.30 -33.92 -8.44
N ASN A 100 6.02 -34.12 -7.14
CA ASN A 100 5.76 -35.44 -6.54
C ASN A 100 4.31 -35.95 -6.80
N GLY A 101 3.49 -35.23 -7.56
CA GLY A 101 2.13 -35.64 -7.93
C GLY A 101 1.04 -35.31 -6.89
N ASP A 102 1.33 -34.49 -5.88
CA ASP A 102 0.35 -34.09 -4.86
C ASP A 102 -0.79 -33.25 -5.47
N ARG A 103 -1.98 -33.84 -5.52
CA ARG A 103 -3.21 -33.22 -6.06
C ARG A 103 -3.79 -32.16 -5.11
N LEU A 104 -3.65 -32.34 -3.81
CA LEU A 104 -4.16 -31.45 -2.77
C LEU A 104 -3.35 -30.14 -2.77
N ALA A 105 -2.03 -30.23 -2.85
CA ALA A 105 -1.14 -29.08 -3.01
C ALA A 105 -1.48 -28.27 -4.28
N ILE A 106 -1.75 -28.93 -5.41
CA ILE A 106 -2.16 -28.28 -6.67
C ILE A 106 -3.53 -27.59 -6.56
N GLN A 107 -4.49 -28.20 -5.85
CA GLN A 107 -5.82 -27.59 -5.63
C GLN A 107 -5.73 -26.37 -4.69
N ILE A 108 -4.94 -26.46 -3.62
CA ILE A 108 -4.71 -25.36 -2.67
C ILE A 108 -3.95 -24.21 -3.35
N GLN A 109 -2.88 -24.49 -4.11
CA GLN A 109 -2.14 -23.46 -4.86
C GLN A 109 -3.05 -22.63 -5.80
N LYS A 110 -4.05 -23.27 -6.42
CA LYS A 110 -5.02 -22.64 -7.34
C LYS A 110 -6.13 -21.82 -6.65
N SER A 111 -6.36 -22.03 -5.35
CA SER A 111 -7.46 -21.42 -4.60
C SER A 111 -6.99 -20.57 -3.41
N LEU A 112 -5.68 -20.46 -3.21
CA LEU A 112 -5.03 -19.73 -2.13
C LEU A 112 -5.32 -18.23 -2.20
N ARG A 113 -5.89 -17.70 -1.13
CA ARG A 113 -6.10 -16.25 -0.91
C ARG A 113 -5.13 -15.77 0.17
N LEU A 114 -4.51 -14.61 -0.02
CA LEU A 114 -3.67 -13.99 1.00
C LEU A 114 -4.46 -12.95 1.79
N ILE A 115 -4.28 -12.89 3.09
CA ILE A 115 -4.83 -11.84 3.96
C ILE A 115 -3.67 -11.03 4.52
N VAL A 116 -3.73 -9.70 4.44
CA VAL A 116 -2.72 -8.80 5.04
C VAL A 116 -3.35 -7.79 5.99
N ALA A 117 -2.88 -7.78 7.24
CA ALA A 117 -3.36 -6.89 8.28
C ALA A 117 -2.27 -5.91 8.73
N GLY A 118 -2.41 -4.65 8.29
CA GLY A 118 -1.58 -3.54 8.70
C GLY A 118 -2.11 -2.21 8.18
N GLY A 119 -1.26 -1.19 8.16
CA GLY A 119 -1.55 0.02 7.37
C GLY A 119 -1.28 -0.23 5.88
N ASP A 120 -1.55 0.79 5.06
CA ASP A 120 -1.31 0.76 3.60
C ASP A 120 0.12 0.28 3.24
N GLY A 121 1.11 0.64 4.07
CA GLY A 121 2.50 0.20 3.90
C GLY A 121 2.75 -1.28 4.06
N THR A 122 1.98 -1.94 4.91
CA THR A 122 2.03 -3.39 5.12
C THR A 122 1.37 -4.12 3.96
N ALA A 123 0.28 -3.57 3.42
CA ALA A 123 -0.39 -4.11 2.23
C ALA A 123 0.47 -3.98 0.98
N SER A 124 1.02 -2.78 0.70
CA SER A 124 1.92 -2.54 -0.44
C SER A 124 3.21 -3.35 -0.38
N TRP A 125 3.70 -3.73 0.81
CA TRP A 125 4.82 -4.68 0.94
C TRP A 125 4.46 -6.05 0.37
N LEU A 126 3.34 -6.64 0.82
CA LEU A 126 2.93 -7.96 0.36
C LEU A 126 2.59 -7.97 -1.14
N LEU A 127 1.93 -6.91 -1.64
CA LEU A 127 1.65 -6.73 -3.07
C LEU A 127 2.93 -6.65 -3.90
N GLY A 128 3.95 -5.96 -3.40
CA GLY A 128 5.29 -5.93 -4.00
C GLY A 128 5.92 -7.31 -4.10
N VAL A 129 5.98 -8.06 -3.00
CA VAL A 129 6.53 -9.42 -2.99
C VAL A 129 5.75 -10.37 -3.92
N VAL A 130 4.42 -10.35 -3.88
CA VAL A 130 3.57 -11.17 -4.77
C VAL A 130 3.83 -10.85 -6.25
N SER A 131 4.06 -9.57 -6.58
CA SER A 131 4.45 -9.13 -7.92
C SER A 131 5.86 -9.60 -8.31
N ASP A 132 6.84 -9.47 -7.41
CA ASP A 132 8.25 -9.80 -7.68
C ASP A 132 8.50 -11.31 -7.83
N LEU A 133 7.66 -12.15 -7.22
CA LEU A 133 7.65 -13.61 -7.41
C LEU A 133 7.28 -14.05 -8.85
N LYS A 134 6.67 -13.18 -9.66
CA LYS A 134 6.31 -13.43 -11.08
C LYS A 134 5.56 -14.74 -11.32
N LEU A 135 4.68 -15.10 -10.38
CA LEU A 135 3.84 -16.29 -10.46
C LEU A 135 2.94 -16.21 -11.70
N SER A 136 2.70 -17.34 -12.37
CA SER A 136 1.79 -17.40 -13.54
C SER A 136 0.33 -17.11 -13.15
N HIS A 137 -0.02 -17.41 -11.90
CA HIS A 137 -1.31 -17.13 -11.27
C HIS A 137 -1.00 -16.61 -9.86
N PRO A 138 -0.78 -15.31 -9.66
CA PRO A 138 -0.46 -14.77 -8.34
C PRO A 138 -1.71 -14.80 -7.43
N PRO A 139 -1.58 -15.17 -6.15
CA PRO A 139 -2.73 -15.31 -5.26
C PRO A 139 -3.33 -13.93 -4.97
N PRO A 140 -4.66 -13.77 -5.05
CA PRO A 140 -5.32 -12.52 -4.74
C PRO A 140 -5.18 -12.15 -3.25
N VAL A 141 -5.04 -10.85 -2.99
CA VAL A 141 -4.78 -10.31 -1.63
C VAL A 141 -5.99 -9.56 -1.09
N ALA A 142 -6.49 -9.94 0.09
CA ALA A 142 -7.44 -9.18 0.88
C ALA A 142 -6.73 -8.34 1.95
N THR A 143 -7.09 -7.06 2.07
CA THR A 143 -6.43 -6.11 2.98
C THR A 143 -7.31 -5.81 4.19
N VAL A 144 -6.88 -6.19 5.39
CA VAL A 144 -7.54 -5.81 6.65
C VAL A 144 -7.10 -4.39 7.02
N PRO A 145 -8.04 -3.43 7.20
CA PRO A 145 -7.70 -2.05 7.59
C PRO A 145 -7.16 -1.99 9.02
N LEU A 146 -5.83 -1.93 9.20
CA LEU A 146 -5.19 -1.95 10.52
C LEU A 146 -4.16 -0.80 10.66
N GLY A 147 -4.52 0.40 10.22
CA GLY A 147 -3.65 1.57 10.20
C GLY A 147 -4.38 2.90 10.42
N THR A 148 -3.71 4.01 10.08
CA THR A 148 -4.29 5.37 10.23
C THR A 148 -5.04 5.82 8.97
N GLY A 149 -4.47 5.57 7.79
CA GLY A 149 -5.04 5.96 6.49
C GLY A 149 -6.10 4.97 6.03
N ASN A 150 -5.69 3.72 5.80
CA ASN A 150 -6.53 2.60 5.38
C ASN A 150 -7.22 2.91 4.03
N ASN A 151 -6.40 3.33 3.07
CA ASN A 151 -6.80 3.80 1.75
C ASN A 151 -6.89 2.66 0.72
N LEU A 152 -5.93 1.72 0.74
CA LEU A 152 -6.02 0.46 0.01
C LEU A 152 -7.30 -0.32 0.42
N PRO A 153 -7.49 -0.72 1.70
CA PRO A 153 -8.69 -1.46 2.11
C PRO A 153 -10.00 -0.72 1.84
N PHE A 154 -10.03 0.61 1.99
CA PHE A 154 -11.22 1.40 1.63
C PHE A 154 -11.52 1.34 0.12
N SER A 155 -10.51 1.35 -0.74
CA SER A 155 -10.68 1.34 -2.21
C SER A 155 -11.20 0.00 -2.76
N PHE A 156 -11.14 -1.07 -1.96
CA PHE A 156 -11.61 -2.42 -2.33
C PHE A 156 -12.74 -2.93 -1.40
N GLY A 157 -13.49 -2.04 -0.77
CA GLY A 157 -14.71 -2.38 0.01
C GLY A 157 -14.47 -2.82 1.46
N TRP A 158 -13.26 -3.23 1.85
CA TRP A 158 -12.89 -3.65 3.22
C TRP A 158 -13.06 -2.57 4.30
N GLY A 159 -13.33 -1.33 3.90
CA GLY A 159 -13.64 -0.22 4.78
C GLY A 159 -12.41 0.46 5.40
N LYS A 160 -12.68 1.50 6.20
CA LYS A 160 -11.66 2.42 6.72
C LYS A 160 -11.29 2.18 8.19
N ARG A 161 -12.19 1.65 9.01
CA ARG A 161 -12.01 1.55 10.48
C ARG A 161 -11.21 0.30 10.85
N ASN A 162 -10.39 0.41 11.89
CA ASN A 162 -9.74 -0.78 12.46
C ASN A 162 -10.80 -1.79 12.96
N PRO A 163 -10.66 -3.09 12.67
CA PRO A 163 -11.59 -4.11 13.14
C PRO A 163 -11.45 -4.34 14.65
N ALA A 164 -12.48 -4.94 15.26
CA ALA A 164 -12.30 -5.60 16.54
C ALA A 164 -11.45 -6.87 16.37
N THR A 165 -10.82 -7.32 17.45
CA THR A 165 -9.85 -8.43 17.42
C THR A 165 -10.42 -9.74 17.96
N ASP A 166 -11.74 -9.86 18.09
CA ASP A 166 -12.42 -11.05 18.60
C ASP A 166 -12.71 -12.08 17.50
N GLN A 167 -13.08 -13.31 17.92
CA GLN A 167 -13.34 -14.40 16.98
C GLN A 167 -14.54 -14.15 16.05
N ALA A 168 -15.54 -13.34 16.44
CA ALA A 168 -16.68 -13.04 15.59
C ALA A 168 -16.31 -12.02 14.49
N ALA A 169 -15.52 -11.01 14.83
CA ALA A 169 -14.93 -10.09 13.86
C ALA A 169 -14.03 -10.83 12.84
N VAL A 170 -13.16 -11.73 13.31
CA VAL A 170 -12.30 -12.54 12.41
C VAL A 170 -13.11 -13.51 11.54
N LYS A 171 -14.09 -14.23 12.10
CA LYS A 171 -15.00 -15.11 11.33
C LYS A 171 -15.79 -14.32 10.27
N SER A 172 -16.25 -13.11 10.62
CA SER A 172 -16.95 -12.21 9.69
C SER A 172 -16.04 -11.76 8.54
N PHE A 173 -14.78 -11.41 8.82
CA PHE A 173 -13.82 -11.04 7.76
C PHE A 173 -13.47 -12.24 6.87
N LEU A 174 -13.24 -13.43 7.44
CA LEU A 174 -13.00 -14.65 6.66
C LEU A 174 -14.19 -14.99 5.74
N GLY A 175 -15.43 -14.84 6.22
CA GLY A 175 -16.63 -15.00 5.39
C GLY A 175 -16.71 -14.00 4.24
N GLN A 176 -16.31 -12.74 4.46
CA GLN A 176 -16.19 -11.73 3.40
C GLN A 176 -15.10 -12.13 2.38
N VAL A 177 -13.92 -12.57 2.83
CA VAL A 177 -12.84 -13.08 1.96
C VAL A 177 -13.28 -14.30 1.14
N LYS A 178 -14.09 -15.20 1.70
CA LYS A 178 -14.68 -16.33 0.96
C LYS A 178 -15.65 -15.87 -0.14
N GLY A 179 -16.45 -14.84 0.13
CA GLY A 179 -17.38 -14.26 -0.84
C GLY A 179 -16.72 -13.35 -1.89
N ALA A 180 -15.60 -12.72 -1.55
CA ALA A 180 -15.01 -11.61 -2.30
C ALA A 180 -14.70 -11.93 -3.77
N ARG A 181 -14.89 -10.90 -4.63
CA ARG A 181 -14.52 -10.93 -6.05
C ARG A 181 -13.01 -10.72 -6.18
N GLU A 182 -12.43 -11.20 -7.26
CA GLU A 182 -11.06 -10.90 -7.65
C GLU A 182 -11.04 -9.74 -8.64
N MET A 183 -10.22 -8.73 -8.36
CA MET A 183 -9.95 -7.59 -9.23
C MET A 183 -8.45 -7.48 -9.50
N ASN A 184 -8.09 -6.77 -10.55
CA ASN A 184 -6.71 -6.32 -10.71
C ASN A 184 -6.47 -5.06 -9.88
N ILE A 185 -5.19 -4.79 -9.64
CA ILE A 185 -4.68 -3.47 -9.29
C ILE A 185 -3.50 -3.17 -10.22
N ASP A 186 -3.45 -1.97 -10.79
CA ASP A 186 -2.25 -1.52 -11.51
C ASP A 186 -1.11 -1.18 -10.53
N SER A 187 0.13 -1.31 -11.02
CA SER A 187 1.35 -1.02 -10.25
C SER A 187 2.22 0.00 -10.97
N TRP A 188 2.65 1.05 -10.26
CA TRP A 188 3.32 2.19 -10.88
C TRP A 188 4.78 2.27 -10.48
N HIS A 189 5.65 2.26 -11.49
CA HIS A 189 7.08 2.37 -11.31
C HIS A 189 7.50 3.82 -11.58
N ILE A 190 8.00 4.49 -10.55
CA ILE A 190 8.51 5.86 -10.64
C ILE A 190 10.04 5.85 -10.69
N ILE A 191 10.60 6.79 -11.47
CA ILE A 191 12.02 7.09 -11.51
C ILE A 191 12.21 8.53 -11.03
N MET A 192 12.72 8.68 -9.82
CA MET A 192 13.06 9.97 -9.22
C MET A 192 14.54 10.26 -9.44
N ARG A 193 14.87 11.47 -9.93
CA ARG A 193 16.25 11.94 -10.11
C ARG A 193 16.50 13.22 -9.31
N MET A 194 17.47 13.18 -8.40
CA MET A 194 17.87 14.27 -7.49
C MET A 194 19.31 14.70 -7.79
N ARG A 195 19.54 15.98 -8.10
CA ARG A 195 20.88 16.49 -8.50
C ARG A 195 21.89 16.51 -7.33
N ILE A 196 23.16 16.20 -7.59
CA ILE A 196 24.25 16.45 -6.60
C ILE A 196 24.39 17.96 -6.33
N PRO A 197 24.52 18.39 -5.06
CA PRO A 197 25.26 19.63 -4.78
C PRO A 197 26.73 19.47 -5.21
N GLN A 198 27.36 20.56 -5.65
CA GLN A 198 28.80 20.58 -5.95
C GLN A 198 29.66 21.14 -4.80
N GLU A 199 29.04 21.78 -3.81
CA GLU A 199 29.69 22.35 -2.63
C GLU A 199 28.85 22.13 -1.37
N GLY A 200 29.52 22.16 -0.21
CA GLY A 200 28.92 21.99 1.12
C GLY A 200 29.13 20.58 1.71
N PRO A 201 29.10 20.44 3.05
CA PRO A 201 29.16 19.13 3.69
C PRO A 201 27.91 18.33 3.31
N CYS A 202 28.11 17.10 2.84
CA CYS A 202 27.02 16.15 2.75
C CYS A 202 26.67 15.69 4.17
N ASP A 203 25.53 16.13 4.70
CA ASP A 203 24.84 15.36 5.74
C ASP A 203 24.79 13.90 5.28
N PRO A 204 25.19 12.94 6.14
CA PRO A 204 25.22 11.54 5.74
C PRO A 204 23.82 11.14 5.26
N ILE A 205 23.77 10.34 4.19
CA ILE A 205 22.55 9.63 3.83
C ILE A 205 22.20 8.79 5.06
N ALA A 206 21.22 9.24 5.83
CA ALA A 206 20.67 8.48 6.94
C ALA A 206 20.34 7.08 6.40
N PRO A 207 20.77 5.98 7.08
CA PRO A 207 20.57 4.63 6.58
C PRO A 207 19.16 4.48 6.03
N LEU A 208 19.03 3.92 4.82
CA LEU A 208 17.75 3.87 4.11
C LEU A 208 16.79 2.91 4.84
N ASP A 209 16.18 3.44 5.89
CA ASP A 209 15.11 2.90 6.71
C ASP A 209 13.79 2.98 5.92
N LEU A 210 13.89 2.48 4.68
CA LEU A 210 12.83 2.28 3.72
C LEU A 210 11.74 1.47 4.43
N PRO A 211 10.49 1.96 4.44
CA PRO A 211 9.38 1.14 4.89
C PRO A 211 9.26 -0.02 3.91
N HIS A 212 8.77 -1.16 4.37
CA HIS A 212 8.74 -2.35 3.54
C HIS A 212 7.82 -2.24 2.31
N SER A 213 6.91 -1.27 2.26
CA SER A 213 6.21 -0.85 1.04
C SER A 213 7.12 -0.37 -0.09
N LEU A 214 8.38 -0.09 0.23
CA LEU A 214 9.43 0.38 -0.65
C LEU A 214 10.58 -0.65 -0.77
N HIS A 215 10.32 -1.95 -0.63
CA HIS A 215 11.26 -3.01 -1.04
C HIS A 215 11.57 -2.99 -2.54
N ALA A 216 10.78 -2.29 -3.36
CA ALA A 216 11.15 -1.98 -4.74
C ALA A 216 11.99 -0.68 -4.87
N PHE A 217 12.07 0.17 -3.85
CA PHE A 217 12.54 1.56 -3.92
C PHE A 217 14.03 1.76 -3.63
N HIS A 218 14.87 0.97 -4.30
CA HIS A 218 16.31 1.07 -4.14
C HIS A 218 16.90 2.31 -4.80
N ARG A 219 18.00 2.83 -4.24
CA ARG A 219 18.98 3.58 -5.04
C ARG A 219 19.35 2.69 -6.22
N VAL A 220 19.21 3.22 -7.43
CA VAL A 220 19.60 2.52 -8.65
C VAL A 220 21.10 2.24 -8.58
N SER A 221 21.52 1.01 -8.88
CA SER A 221 22.93 0.65 -8.84
C SER A 221 23.75 1.56 -9.76
N ASP A 222 25.01 1.78 -9.43
CA ASP A 222 25.92 2.57 -10.26
C ASP A 222 26.05 1.95 -11.67
N CYS A 223 25.82 0.64 -11.82
CA CYS A 223 25.82 -0.08 -13.11
C CYS A 223 24.43 -0.27 -13.78
N ASP A 224 23.34 0.32 -13.26
CA ASP A 224 21.98 0.29 -13.89
C ASP A 224 21.73 1.60 -14.67
N SER A 225 20.88 1.58 -15.71
CA SER A 225 20.51 2.68 -16.61
C SER A 225 19.78 3.88 -16.08
N LEU A 226 18.95 3.70 -15.06
CA LEU A 226 17.91 4.69 -14.80
C LEU A 226 18.50 5.91 -14.08
N ASN A 227 19.49 5.62 -13.24
CA ASN A 227 20.75 6.32 -13.05
C ASN A 227 21.14 7.38 -14.11
N VAL A 228 21.69 8.54 -13.68
CA VAL A 228 22.38 9.52 -14.55
C VAL A 228 23.51 10.19 -13.78
N GLU A 229 24.66 10.37 -14.42
CA GLU A 229 25.75 11.20 -13.88
C GLU A 229 25.25 12.60 -13.50
N GLY A 230 25.59 13.06 -12.29
CA GLY A 230 25.01 14.27 -11.72
C GLY A 230 23.72 14.08 -10.90
N TYR A 231 23.13 12.88 -10.83
CA TYR A 231 21.85 12.66 -10.14
C TYR A 231 21.72 11.30 -9.44
N HIS A 232 21.45 11.25 -8.12
CA HIS A 232 20.91 10.04 -7.52
C HIS A 232 19.63 9.68 -8.22
N THR A 233 19.58 8.45 -8.71
CA THR A 233 18.34 7.89 -9.20
C THR A 233 17.82 6.88 -8.20
N PHE A 234 16.57 7.04 -7.82
CA PHE A 234 15.80 6.02 -7.13
C PHE A 234 14.74 5.50 -8.11
N ARG A 235 14.62 4.18 -8.21
CA ARG A 235 13.55 3.47 -8.93
C ARG A 235 12.67 2.81 -7.89
N GLY A 236 11.36 2.69 -8.09
CA GLY A 236 10.54 1.80 -7.27
C GLY A 236 9.04 1.82 -7.57
N GLY A 237 8.33 0.82 -7.04
CA GLY A 237 6.89 0.61 -7.22
C GLY A 237 6.03 1.27 -6.15
N PHE A 238 4.76 1.56 -6.48
CA PHE A 238 3.69 1.85 -5.53
C PHE A 238 2.32 1.40 -6.07
N TRP A 239 1.39 1.14 -5.14
CA TRP A 239 0.02 0.65 -5.42
C TRP A 239 -1.08 1.62 -4.94
N ASN A 240 -0.72 2.69 -4.22
CA ASN A 240 -1.66 3.62 -3.57
C ASN A 240 -1.55 5.03 -4.15
N TYR A 241 -0.54 5.81 -3.71
CA TYR A 241 -0.18 7.08 -4.33
C TYR A 241 1.27 7.48 -4.03
N PHE A 242 1.91 8.19 -4.94
CA PHE A 242 3.17 8.90 -4.72
C PHE A 242 2.88 10.38 -4.40
N SER A 243 3.65 11.03 -3.51
CA SER A 243 3.49 12.46 -3.23
C SER A 243 4.80 13.19 -2.87
N MET A 244 4.97 14.39 -3.41
CA MET A 244 6.16 15.23 -3.19
C MET A 244 5.79 16.68 -2.86
N GLY A 245 6.67 17.37 -2.11
CA GLY A 245 6.46 18.75 -1.65
C GLY A 245 5.78 18.84 -0.28
N MET A 246 4.80 19.74 -0.14
CA MET A 246 4.10 20.01 1.11
C MET A 246 3.54 18.77 1.84
N ASP A 247 2.76 17.91 1.17
CA ASP A 247 2.16 16.71 1.78
C ASP A 247 3.24 15.73 2.28
N ALA A 248 4.33 15.62 1.51
CA ALA A 248 5.49 14.83 1.87
C ALA A 248 6.13 15.30 3.19
N GLN A 249 6.30 16.62 3.33
CA GLN A 249 6.86 17.22 4.53
C GLN A 249 5.92 17.09 5.76
N VAL A 250 4.60 17.23 5.61
CA VAL A 250 3.65 17.01 6.73
C VAL A 250 3.68 15.56 7.20
N SER A 251 3.69 14.63 6.24
CA SER A 251 3.74 13.19 6.50
C SER A 251 5.04 12.71 7.13
N TYR A 252 6.19 13.27 6.72
CA TYR A 252 7.48 12.97 7.33
C TYR A 252 7.47 13.25 8.83
N GLU A 253 7.02 14.45 9.20
CA GLU A 253 6.95 14.88 10.60
C GLU A 253 6.00 14.00 11.41
N PHE A 254 4.86 13.63 10.84
CA PHE A 254 3.90 12.70 11.46
C PHE A 254 4.51 11.31 11.67
N HIS A 255 5.25 10.79 10.69
CA HIS A 255 5.91 9.49 10.84
C HIS A 255 7.03 9.55 11.89
N SER A 256 7.88 10.57 11.85
CA SER A 256 8.98 10.76 12.81
C SER A 256 8.46 10.93 14.24
N GLU A 257 7.40 11.71 14.44
CA GLU A 257 6.78 11.86 15.77
C GLU A 257 6.11 10.55 16.24
N ARG A 258 5.54 9.75 15.32
CA ARG A 258 5.02 8.40 15.62
C ARG A 258 6.12 7.39 15.96
N LYS A 259 7.28 7.43 15.28
CA LYS A 259 8.47 6.62 15.64
C LYS A 259 9.00 7.01 17.02
N ARG A 260 9.01 8.30 17.33
CA ARG A 260 9.54 8.86 18.59
C ARG A 260 8.61 8.69 19.80
N ASN A 261 7.29 8.62 19.60
CA ASN A 261 6.29 8.61 20.67
C ASN A 261 5.15 7.59 20.41
N PRO A 262 5.43 6.30 20.17
CA PRO A 262 4.43 5.33 19.72
C PRO A 262 3.22 5.20 20.66
N GLU A 263 3.38 5.50 21.96
CA GLU A 263 2.32 5.51 22.96
C GLU A 263 1.20 6.53 22.67
N LYS A 264 1.52 7.64 22.00
CA LYS A 264 0.55 8.69 21.61
C LYS A 264 -0.27 8.33 20.37
N PHE A 265 0.13 7.30 19.61
CA PHE A 265 -0.44 6.98 18.29
C PHE A 265 -1.30 5.71 18.26
N LYS A 266 -1.88 5.31 19.40
CA LYS A 266 -2.72 4.10 19.51
C LYS A 266 -4.08 4.21 18.81
N ASN A 267 -4.70 5.39 18.78
CA ASN A 267 -6.09 5.56 18.36
C ASN A 267 -6.21 6.19 16.97
N GLN A 268 -6.90 5.53 16.03
CA GLN A 268 -7.02 5.97 14.62
C GLN A 268 -7.50 7.43 14.46
N LEU A 269 -8.52 7.85 15.22
CA LEU A 269 -9.05 9.22 15.17
C LEU A 269 -8.07 10.24 15.77
N THR A 270 -7.41 9.90 16.87
CA THR A 270 -6.35 10.74 17.47
C THR A 270 -5.18 10.92 16.50
N ASN A 271 -4.81 9.87 15.76
CA ASN A 271 -3.75 9.91 14.76
C ASN A 271 -4.13 10.86 13.61
N GLN A 272 -5.36 10.76 13.08
CA GLN A 272 -5.86 11.67 12.04
C GLN A 272 -5.91 13.13 12.54
N SER A 273 -6.31 13.37 13.80
CA SER A 273 -6.24 14.69 14.45
C SER A 273 -4.80 15.21 14.56
N THR A 274 -3.84 14.37 14.94
CA THR A 274 -2.43 14.74 15.06
C THR A 274 -1.81 15.07 13.70
N TYR A 275 -2.17 14.36 12.62
CA TYR A 275 -1.75 14.71 11.26
C TYR A 275 -2.20 16.13 10.87
N ALA A 276 -3.48 16.45 11.09
CA ALA A 276 -4.01 17.78 10.84
C ALA A 276 -3.32 18.87 11.69
N LYS A 277 -3.09 18.60 12.98
CA LYS A 277 -2.36 19.50 13.89
C LYS A 277 -0.91 19.74 13.47
N LEU A 278 -0.22 18.77 12.88
CA LEU A 278 1.12 18.96 12.32
C LEU A 278 1.10 19.81 11.05
N GLY A 279 0.10 19.63 10.17
CA GLY A 279 -0.11 20.52 9.02
C GLY A 279 -0.32 21.98 9.44
N LEU A 280 -1.08 22.22 10.53
CA LEU A 280 -1.26 23.53 11.15
C LEU A 280 0.05 24.09 11.72
N LYS A 281 0.76 23.32 12.57
CA LYS A 281 2.04 23.73 13.19
C LYS A 281 3.13 24.10 12.18
N GLN A 282 3.16 23.45 11.02
CA GLN A 282 4.13 23.74 9.96
C GLN A 282 3.76 24.96 9.09
N GLY A 283 2.70 25.71 9.43
CA GLY A 283 2.31 26.92 8.71
C GLY A 283 1.68 26.67 7.33
N TRP A 284 1.43 25.42 6.93
CA TRP A 284 0.93 25.11 5.58
C TRP A 284 -0.48 25.62 5.27
N PHE A 285 -1.25 25.97 6.30
CA PHE A 285 -2.52 26.69 6.17
C PHE A 285 -2.33 28.20 5.96
N ALA A 286 -1.19 28.78 6.33
CA ALA A 286 -0.82 30.17 6.08
C ALA A 286 0.17 30.34 4.91
N ALA A 287 0.67 29.24 4.34
CA ALA A 287 1.80 29.23 3.40
C ALA A 287 1.62 30.14 2.18
N SER A 288 0.39 30.33 1.69
CA SER A 288 0.05 31.30 0.64
C SER A 288 0.51 32.73 0.95
N LEU A 289 0.57 33.10 2.23
CA LEU A 289 1.01 34.39 2.76
C LEU A 289 2.46 34.34 3.31
N THR A 290 2.85 33.23 3.94
CA THR A 290 4.10 33.14 4.73
C THR A 290 5.27 32.45 4.02
N HIS A 291 5.03 31.59 3.03
CA HIS A 291 6.07 30.76 2.40
C HIS A 291 6.38 31.27 0.97
N PRO A 292 7.61 31.75 0.69
CA PRO A 292 7.95 32.39 -0.58
C PRO A 292 7.79 31.44 -1.77
N SER A 293 7.35 31.98 -2.91
CA SER A 293 7.01 31.19 -4.11
C SER A 293 8.20 30.48 -4.75
N SER A 294 9.44 30.85 -4.42
CA SER A 294 10.66 30.13 -4.80
C SER A 294 10.75 28.74 -4.17
N ARG A 295 10.10 28.50 -3.03
CA ARG A 295 10.03 27.19 -2.35
C ARG A 295 8.87 26.30 -2.84
N ASN A 296 8.15 26.72 -3.88
CA ASN A 296 7.03 25.94 -4.43
C ASN A 296 7.57 24.81 -5.33
N ILE A 297 6.96 23.62 -5.25
CA ILE A 297 7.43 22.45 -6.01
C ILE A 297 7.43 22.69 -7.54
N ALA A 298 6.57 23.60 -8.02
CA ALA A 298 6.54 24.11 -9.39
C ALA A 298 7.81 24.85 -9.87
N GLN A 299 8.66 25.32 -8.95
CA GLN A 299 9.98 25.91 -9.24
C GLN A 299 11.11 24.90 -9.01
N LEU A 300 10.93 23.95 -8.09
CA LEU A 300 11.98 23.02 -7.64
C LEU A 300 12.06 21.73 -8.47
N ALA A 301 10.98 21.33 -9.14
CA ALA A 301 10.89 20.07 -9.87
C ALA A 301 10.31 20.24 -11.29
N LYS A 302 10.92 19.55 -12.26
CA LYS A 302 10.34 19.31 -13.58
C LYS A 302 9.77 17.90 -13.60
N VAL A 303 8.46 17.81 -13.81
CA VAL A 303 7.78 16.54 -14.10
C VAL A 303 7.71 16.37 -15.61
N LYS A 304 8.19 15.23 -16.11
CA LYS A 304 8.00 14.83 -17.50
C LYS A 304 7.12 13.59 -17.57
N ILE A 305 6.21 13.60 -18.54
CA ILE A 305 5.25 12.53 -18.81
C ILE A 305 5.44 12.00 -20.23
N MET A 306 5.07 10.74 -20.42
CA MET A 306 4.98 10.11 -21.74
C MET A 306 3.51 9.72 -21.95
N LYS A 307 2.84 10.26 -22.96
CA LYS A 307 1.40 10.01 -23.18
C LYS A 307 1.10 8.66 -23.84
N ARG A 308 2.04 8.12 -24.61
CA ARG A 308 1.93 6.85 -25.36
C ARG A 308 3.23 6.06 -25.20
N PRO A 309 3.22 4.72 -25.09
CA PRO A 309 4.44 3.92 -25.04
C PRO A 309 5.35 4.20 -26.24
N GLY A 310 6.65 4.42 -25.99
CA GLY A 310 7.63 4.79 -27.04
C GLY A 310 7.52 6.23 -27.56
N GLY A 311 6.59 7.05 -27.05
CA GLY A 311 6.43 8.44 -27.43
C GLY A 311 7.49 9.38 -26.84
N LEU A 312 7.45 10.65 -27.27
CA LEU A 312 8.32 11.70 -26.72
C LEU A 312 7.94 12.06 -25.28
N TRP A 313 8.94 12.56 -24.53
CA TRP A 313 8.78 13.06 -23.17
C TRP A 313 8.31 14.51 -23.17
N GLU A 314 7.05 14.75 -22.82
CA GLU A 314 6.47 16.09 -22.66
C GLU A 314 6.73 16.64 -21.24
N GLU A 315 7.02 17.94 -21.12
CA GLU A 315 7.18 18.60 -19.81
C GLU A 315 5.84 19.14 -19.31
N LEU A 316 5.46 18.75 -18.09
CA LEU A 316 4.17 19.06 -17.49
C LEU A 316 4.13 20.51 -17.00
N LYS A 317 3.16 21.31 -17.48
CA LYS A 317 2.97 22.71 -17.10
C LYS A 317 2.35 22.82 -15.70
N ILE A 318 3.18 22.78 -14.66
CA ILE A 318 2.77 22.93 -13.27
C ILE A 318 2.55 24.42 -12.93
N PRO A 319 1.37 24.85 -12.44
CA PRO A 319 1.15 26.23 -12.04
C PRO A 319 2.06 26.66 -10.88
N ARG A 320 2.60 27.89 -10.90
CA ARG A 320 3.53 28.43 -9.89
C ARG A 320 3.00 28.41 -8.44
N SER A 321 1.67 28.30 -8.26
CA SER A 321 1.02 28.19 -6.94
C SER A 321 1.04 26.77 -6.35
N ILE A 322 1.41 25.73 -7.10
CA ILE A 322 1.42 24.35 -6.60
C ILE A 322 2.60 24.14 -5.64
N ARG A 323 2.32 23.61 -4.45
CA ARG A 323 3.28 23.26 -3.38
C ARG A 323 3.43 21.77 -3.14
N SER A 324 2.47 20.95 -3.59
CA SER A 324 2.61 19.50 -3.65
C SER A 324 2.11 18.93 -4.97
N ILE A 325 2.79 17.91 -5.48
CA ILE A 325 2.30 17.06 -6.58
C ILE A 325 2.06 15.67 -6.00
N ILE A 326 0.92 15.08 -6.35
CA ILE A 326 0.45 13.77 -5.93
C ILE A 326 0.11 12.99 -7.21
N CYS A 327 0.51 11.73 -7.28
CA CYS A 327 0.23 10.82 -8.39
C CYS A 327 -0.53 9.61 -7.83
N LEU A 328 -1.80 9.48 -8.16
CA LEU A 328 -2.76 8.56 -7.54
C LEU A 328 -2.95 7.31 -8.42
N ASN A 329 -2.93 6.12 -7.82
CA ASN A 329 -3.34 4.86 -8.46
C ASN A 329 -4.76 4.43 -8.01
N LEU A 330 -5.28 5.04 -6.95
CA LEU A 330 -6.57 4.69 -6.38
C LEU A 330 -7.52 5.90 -6.44
N PRO A 331 -8.83 5.68 -6.66
CA PRO A 331 -9.86 6.74 -6.62
C PRO A 331 -9.95 7.48 -5.29
N SER A 332 -9.40 6.93 -4.21
CA SER A 332 -9.38 7.51 -2.87
C SER A 332 -7.98 7.90 -2.40
N PHE A 333 -7.91 8.82 -1.43
CA PHE A 333 -6.70 9.35 -0.83
C PHE A 333 -6.93 9.64 0.66
N SER A 334 -5.90 9.46 1.48
CA SER A 334 -5.92 9.74 2.94
C SER A 334 -7.14 9.15 3.69
N GLY A 335 -7.57 7.96 3.26
CA GLY A 335 -8.74 7.27 3.79
C GLY A 335 -10.05 7.85 3.27
N GLY A 336 -10.28 7.75 1.95
CA GLY A 336 -11.60 7.98 1.36
C GLY A 336 -11.90 9.38 0.81
N LEU A 337 -10.95 10.31 0.80
CA LEU A 337 -11.11 11.60 0.11
C LEU A 337 -10.84 11.41 -1.39
N ASN A 338 -11.53 12.12 -2.29
CA ASN A 338 -11.25 12.06 -3.73
C ASN A 338 -10.59 13.35 -4.26
N PRO A 339 -9.23 13.43 -4.30
CA PRO A 339 -8.50 14.60 -4.79
C PRO A 339 -8.58 14.82 -6.30
N TRP A 340 -9.01 13.82 -7.09
CA TRP A 340 -9.29 14.00 -8.51
C TRP A 340 -10.70 14.57 -8.75
N GLY A 341 -11.66 14.20 -7.89
CA GLY A 341 -13.08 14.46 -8.06
C GLY A 341 -13.63 13.79 -9.32
N THR A 342 -14.65 14.40 -9.92
CA THR A 342 -15.16 14.03 -11.25
C THR A 342 -14.75 15.12 -12.27
N PRO A 343 -14.03 14.79 -13.36
CA PRO A 343 -13.78 15.75 -14.44
C PRO A 343 -15.06 16.21 -15.14
N GLY A 344 -15.11 17.48 -15.56
CA GLY A 344 -16.30 18.09 -16.13
C GLY A 344 -16.13 18.47 -17.60
N THR A 345 -16.91 17.86 -18.48
CA THR A 345 -16.91 18.07 -19.96
C THR A 345 -17.00 19.54 -20.42
N ARG A 346 -17.48 20.43 -19.55
CA ARG A 346 -17.59 21.88 -19.78
C ARG A 346 -16.24 22.60 -19.89
N LYS A 347 -15.17 22.13 -19.23
CA LYS A 347 -13.83 22.73 -19.32
C LYS A 347 -13.02 22.02 -20.38
N VAL A 348 -12.45 22.75 -21.34
CA VAL A 348 -11.60 22.18 -22.42
C VAL A 348 -10.44 21.35 -21.85
N GLN A 349 -9.86 21.77 -20.71
CA GLN A 349 -8.77 21.05 -20.02
C GLN A 349 -9.21 19.76 -19.31
N ASP A 350 -10.50 19.59 -19.02
CA ASP A 350 -11.06 18.38 -18.39
C ASP A 350 -11.64 17.39 -19.43
N ARG A 351 -11.70 17.73 -20.73
CA ARG A 351 -12.39 16.92 -21.76
C ARG A 351 -11.75 15.56 -22.02
N ASP A 352 -10.43 15.48 -21.93
CA ASP A 352 -9.67 14.25 -22.18
C ASP A 352 -9.43 13.44 -20.88
N LEU A 353 -10.06 13.84 -19.77
CA LEU A 353 -9.87 13.26 -18.44
C LEU A 353 -11.05 12.37 -18.04
N THR A 354 -10.79 11.15 -17.57
CA THR A 354 -11.81 10.19 -17.14
C THR A 354 -12.03 10.23 -15.63
N ALA A 355 -13.08 9.55 -15.16
CA ALA A 355 -13.09 9.07 -13.77
C ALA A 355 -11.89 8.12 -13.54
N PRO A 356 -11.34 8.06 -12.30
CA PRO A 356 -10.22 7.20 -11.97
C PRO A 356 -10.72 5.81 -11.60
N TYR A 357 -9.97 4.75 -11.95
CA TYR A 357 -10.27 3.38 -11.56
C TYR A 357 -9.00 2.61 -11.18
N VAL A 358 -9.13 1.43 -10.57
CA VAL A 358 -7.98 0.72 -9.97
C VAL A 358 -7.17 -0.15 -10.96
N ASP A 359 -7.66 -0.37 -12.17
CA ASP A 359 -6.98 -1.16 -13.21
C ASP A 359 -7.16 -0.66 -14.67
N ASP A 360 -7.49 0.63 -14.85
CA ASP A 360 -7.72 1.26 -16.16
C ASP A 360 -6.42 1.59 -16.94
N GLY A 361 -5.25 1.38 -16.33
CA GLY A 361 -3.94 1.71 -16.88
C GLY A 361 -3.58 3.19 -16.85
N LEU A 362 -4.28 4.01 -16.05
CA LEU A 362 -4.08 5.45 -15.90
C LEU A 362 -3.49 5.80 -14.51
N ILE A 363 -2.95 7.01 -14.40
CA ILE A 363 -2.50 7.59 -13.13
C ILE A 363 -2.82 9.08 -13.09
N GLU A 364 -3.47 9.53 -12.03
CA GLU A 364 -3.96 10.90 -11.87
C GLU A 364 -2.92 11.78 -11.20
N VAL A 365 -2.44 12.81 -11.90
CA VAL A 365 -1.46 13.77 -11.41
C VAL A 365 -2.18 15.03 -10.93
N VAL A 366 -2.16 15.26 -9.61
CA VAL A 366 -2.88 16.33 -8.91
C VAL A 366 -1.92 17.27 -8.18
N GLY A 367 -2.21 18.57 -8.22
CA GLY A 367 -1.49 19.62 -7.50
C GLY A 367 -2.29 20.25 -6.36
N PHE A 368 -1.69 20.36 -5.17
CA PHE A 368 -2.20 21.15 -4.03
C PHE A 368 -1.39 22.43 -3.83
N ARG A 369 -2.02 23.52 -3.38
CA ARG A 369 -1.39 24.86 -3.20
C ARG A 369 -1.02 25.19 -1.75
N ASP A 370 -1.71 24.56 -0.80
CA ASP A 370 -1.71 24.84 0.63
C ASP A 370 -2.46 23.70 1.35
N ALA A 371 -2.41 23.66 2.68
CA ALA A 371 -3.10 22.61 3.44
C ALA A 371 -4.64 22.75 3.43
N TRP A 372 -5.20 23.91 3.05
CA TRP A 372 -6.64 24.05 2.85
C TRP A 372 -7.15 23.15 1.72
N HIS A 373 -6.33 22.85 0.71
CA HIS A 373 -6.71 21.89 -0.34
C HIS A 373 -7.07 20.50 0.22
N GLY A 374 -6.52 20.10 1.38
CA GLY A 374 -6.92 18.86 2.06
C GLY A 374 -8.31 18.94 2.70
N LEU A 375 -8.71 20.12 3.18
CA LEU A 375 -10.08 20.37 3.70
C LEU A 375 -11.09 20.61 2.57
N VAL A 376 -10.67 21.15 1.42
CA VAL A 376 -11.53 21.31 0.24
C VAL A 376 -12.11 19.95 -0.19
N LEU A 377 -11.36 18.84 -0.06
CA LEU A 377 -11.84 17.50 -0.39
C LEU A 377 -12.99 16.97 0.50
N LEU A 378 -13.38 17.69 1.55
CA LEU A 378 -14.56 17.40 2.35
C LEU A 378 -15.85 17.99 1.74
N ALA A 379 -15.74 18.92 0.78
CA ALA A 379 -16.87 19.44 0.03
C ALA A 379 -17.23 18.52 -1.14
N PRO A 380 -18.52 18.29 -1.48
CA PRO A 380 -18.94 17.32 -2.50
C PRO A 380 -18.32 17.50 -3.90
N ASN A 381 -17.97 18.74 -4.27
CA ASN A 381 -17.32 19.09 -5.54
C ASN A 381 -15.85 19.52 -5.37
N GLY A 382 -15.27 19.30 -4.19
CA GLY A 382 -13.93 19.74 -3.85
C GLY A 382 -12.86 18.79 -4.37
N HIS A 383 -11.97 19.30 -5.22
CA HIS A 383 -10.89 18.53 -5.83
C HIS A 383 -9.59 19.34 -5.89
N GLY A 384 -8.45 18.66 -6.04
CA GLY A 384 -7.16 19.32 -6.25
C GLY A 384 -7.03 19.92 -7.66
N THR A 385 -5.96 20.66 -7.93
CA THR A 385 -5.70 21.15 -9.29
C THR A 385 -5.26 19.96 -10.16
N ARG A 386 -6.11 19.47 -11.07
CA ARG A 386 -5.72 18.43 -12.04
C ARG A 386 -4.58 18.95 -12.91
N LEU A 387 -3.53 18.16 -13.08
CA LEU A 387 -2.36 18.51 -13.89
C LEU A 387 -2.28 17.63 -15.15
N ALA A 388 -2.46 16.32 -14.99
CA ALA A 388 -2.54 15.36 -16.09
C ALA A 388 -3.20 14.05 -15.63
N GLN A 389 -3.61 13.24 -16.59
CA GLN A 389 -3.89 11.80 -16.43
C GLN A 389 -3.08 11.08 -17.53
N VAL A 390 -2.34 10.02 -17.21
CA VAL A 390 -1.39 9.43 -18.19
C VAL A 390 -1.42 7.90 -18.24
N LYS A 391 -1.42 7.35 -19.46
CA LYS A 391 -1.67 5.94 -19.78
C LYS A 391 -0.41 5.06 -19.90
N THR A 392 0.76 5.58 -19.52
CA THR A 392 2.06 4.94 -19.82
C THR A 392 2.92 4.86 -18.57
N THR A 393 3.54 3.69 -18.36
CA THR A 393 4.23 3.22 -17.14
C THR A 393 5.54 3.95 -16.79
N LEU A 394 5.71 5.21 -17.20
CA LEU A 394 6.94 5.97 -17.08
C LEU A 394 6.65 7.45 -16.73
N LEU A 395 6.54 7.71 -15.44
CA LEU A 395 6.62 9.05 -14.86
C LEU A 395 8.08 9.35 -14.50
N ARG A 396 8.64 10.44 -15.05
CA ARG A 396 10.00 10.90 -14.72
C ARG A 396 9.94 12.23 -13.99
N ILE A 397 10.46 12.24 -12.76
CA ILE A 397 10.55 13.46 -11.96
C ILE A 397 12.03 13.81 -11.81
N SER A 398 12.39 15.04 -12.17
CA SER A 398 13.75 15.57 -12.04
C SER A 398 13.72 16.82 -11.17
N VAL A 399 14.42 16.76 -10.03
CA VAL A 399 14.39 17.78 -8.98
C VAL A 399 15.74 18.50 -8.91
N TRP A 400 15.68 19.83 -8.85
CA TRP A 400 16.80 20.74 -9.10
C TRP A 400 17.37 21.39 -7.83
N TYR A 401 16.81 21.07 -6.67
CA TYR A 401 17.14 21.68 -5.39
C TYR A 401 17.48 20.62 -4.34
N THR A 402 18.36 20.98 -3.42
CA THR A 402 18.95 20.09 -2.40
C THR A 402 18.34 20.34 -1.00
N ALA A 403 18.39 19.31 -0.14
CA ALA A 403 17.68 19.25 1.14
C ALA A 403 16.13 19.22 0.97
N PRO A 404 15.36 18.84 2.01
CA PRO A 404 14.92 17.45 2.11
C PRO A 404 13.38 17.30 2.03
N LYS A 405 12.87 16.13 2.46
CA LYS A 405 11.43 15.81 2.61
C LYS A 405 10.68 15.48 1.31
N PHE A 406 11.28 14.62 0.48
CA PHE A 406 10.51 13.75 -0.41
C PHE A 406 9.80 12.67 0.39
N LYS A 407 8.66 12.17 -0.08
CA LYS A 407 7.91 11.06 0.50
C LYS A 407 7.65 10.06 -0.62
N ILE A 408 7.63 8.79 -0.28
CA ILE A 408 6.86 7.83 -1.05
C ILE A 408 5.91 7.16 -0.06
N THR A 409 4.61 7.35 -0.26
CA THR A 409 3.62 6.46 0.33
C THR A 409 3.83 5.10 -0.34
N ASP A 410 4.04 4.03 0.41
CA ASP A 410 3.30 3.79 1.64
C ASP A 410 4.10 3.75 2.95
N GLY A 411 4.94 4.76 3.28
CA GLY A 411 5.33 4.90 4.70
C GLY A 411 6.22 6.05 5.20
N VAL A 412 7.31 6.40 4.49
CA VAL A 412 8.45 7.21 5.03
C VAL A 412 9.10 8.06 3.91
N SER A 413 10.16 8.80 4.25
CA SER A 413 10.91 9.77 3.42
C SER A 413 12.38 9.41 3.21
N LEU A 414 13.03 10.03 2.20
CA LEU A 414 14.41 9.73 1.73
C LEU A 414 15.22 10.98 1.28
N ALA A 415 16.55 10.83 1.10
CA ALA A 415 17.49 11.80 0.49
C ALA A 415 18.83 11.14 0.00
N GLY A 416 19.59 11.73 -0.95
CA GLY A 416 21.02 11.36 -1.22
C GLY A 416 21.72 11.83 -2.56
N PRO A 417 23.08 11.74 -2.66
CA PRO A 417 24.12 11.76 -3.76
C PRO A 417 23.95 11.50 -5.31
N PRO A 418 24.88 10.74 -6.01
CA PRO A 418 25.00 10.56 -7.50
C PRO A 418 25.03 9.09 -8.06
N ASN A 419 25.37 8.83 -9.37
CA ASN A 419 25.12 7.55 -10.14
C ASN A 419 25.67 7.50 -11.64
N PRO A 420 26.13 6.37 -12.31
CA PRO A 420 26.27 6.27 -13.83
C PRO A 420 25.98 4.93 -14.73
N PHE A 421 24.74 4.63 -15.22
CA PHE A 421 24.22 3.74 -16.37
C PHE A 421 24.41 2.16 -16.41
N ARG A 422 23.66 1.15 -17.02
CA ARG A 422 22.62 0.83 -18.12
C ARG A 422 21.69 -0.44 -17.74
N VAL A 423 20.49 -0.95 -18.21
CA VAL A 423 19.19 -0.78 -19.03
C VAL A 423 18.27 -2.05 -18.78
N PRO A 424 16.88 -2.20 -18.89
CA PRO A 424 15.61 -1.40 -19.01
C PRO A 424 14.58 -1.60 -17.79
N GLN A 425 13.22 -1.85 -17.72
CA GLN A 425 11.98 -2.05 -18.59
C GLN A 425 10.58 -1.88 -17.81
N ARG A 426 9.44 -2.53 -18.18
CA ARG A 426 8.06 -2.56 -17.51
C ARG A 426 7.77 -3.95 -16.86
N SER A 427 7.08 -4.02 -15.72
CA SER A 427 6.90 -5.24 -14.88
C SER A 427 5.53 -5.96 -14.96
N SER A 428 4.54 -5.61 -14.12
CA SER A 428 3.45 -6.56 -13.75
C SER A 428 2.12 -5.92 -13.30
N ARG A 429 1.04 -6.72 -13.35
CA ARG A 429 -0.24 -6.52 -12.64
C ARG A 429 -0.29 -7.41 -11.39
N ALA A 430 -1.05 -7.01 -10.37
CA ALA A 430 -1.34 -7.84 -9.20
C ALA A 430 -2.86 -8.02 -9.04
N HIS A 431 -3.27 -9.04 -8.26
CA HIS A 431 -4.68 -9.31 -7.96
C HIS A 431 -5.01 -8.95 -6.50
N VAL A 432 -6.13 -8.25 -6.31
CA VAL A 432 -6.64 -7.79 -5.01
C VAL A 432 -8.10 -8.22 -4.89
N HIS A 433 -8.53 -8.61 -3.70
CA HIS A 433 -9.93 -8.92 -3.47
C HIS A 433 -10.78 -7.67 -3.21
N GLU A 434 -11.99 -7.68 -3.76
CA GLU A 434 -13.03 -6.67 -3.58
C GLU A 434 -14.21 -7.28 -2.81
N ASP A 435 -14.67 -6.61 -1.75
CA ASP A 435 -15.92 -7.00 -1.06
C ASP A 435 -17.16 -6.62 -1.91
N ARG A 436 -18.20 -7.45 -1.91
CA ARG A 436 -19.35 -7.34 -2.83
C ARG A 436 -20.46 -6.39 -2.36
N ARG A 437 -20.14 -5.32 -1.61
CA ARG A 437 -21.12 -4.47 -0.91
C ARG A 437 -21.07 -3.00 -1.31
#